data_AF-A0A3L7LRC3-F1
#
_entry.id   AF-A0A3L7LRC3-F1
#
_cell.length_a   1.000
_cell.length_b   1.000
_cell.length_c   1.000
_cell.angle_alpha   90.00
_cell.angle_beta   90.00
_cell.angle_gamma   90.00
#
_symmetry.space_group_name_H-M   'P 1'
#
loop_
_entity.id
_entity.type
_entity.pdbx_description
1 polymer ?
#
loop_
_entity_poly.entity_id
_entity_poly.type
_entity_poly.pdbx_seq_one_letter_code
_entity_poly.pdbx_strand_id
1 'polypeptide(L)'
;MIRAVITDIEGTTSNIRFVNEVLFPYALERLAGVVQTRSADAEVAQALQGLRAEIGRYDADNAHLLTALYGFMAEDLKSPALKTLQGIICREGYRQGDFIGHIYDDVMPQLTVWHRQGLVLGF
;
A
#
# COMPACT_ATOMS: atom_id res chain seq x y z
N MET A 1 26.95 20.69 11.64
CA MET A 1 25.60 21.30 11.59
C MET A 1 24.70 20.34 10.83
N ILE A 2 23.52 20.01 11.39
CA ILE A 2 22.54 19.11 10.77
C ILE A 2 21.81 19.89 9.66
N ARG A 3 21.55 19.24 8.52
CA ARG A 3 20.89 19.85 7.34
C ARG A 3 19.57 19.16 6.95
N ALA A 4 19.37 17.93 7.43
CA ALA A 4 18.19 17.14 7.10
C ALA A 4 17.82 16.23 8.27
N VAL A 5 16.53 15.88 8.34
CA VAL A 5 15.98 14.86 9.23
C VAL A 5 15.26 13.83 8.36
N ILE A 6 15.64 12.57 8.51
CA ILE A 6 15.01 11.43 7.85
C ILE A 6 14.28 10.63 8.92
N THR A 7 12.96 10.47 8.76
CA THR A 7 12.11 9.78 9.73
C THR A 7 11.58 8.49 9.13
N ASP A 8 11.77 7.38 9.84
CA ASP A 8 11.01 6.17 9.55
C ASP A 8 9.50 6.39 9.79
N ILE A 9 8.65 5.52 9.26
CA ILE A 9 7.20 5.61 9.37
C ILE A 9 6.70 4.73 10.52
N GLU A 10 6.93 3.43 10.43
CA GLU A 10 6.34 2.45 11.34
C GLU A 10 7.00 2.47 12.72
N GLY A 11 6.21 2.76 13.76
CA GLY A 11 6.72 2.89 15.11
C GLY A 11 7.53 4.17 15.36
N THR A 12 7.65 5.06 14.36
CA THR A 12 8.33 6.35 14.47
C THR A 12 7.35 7.51 14.29
N THR A 13 6.77 7.71 13.10
CA THR A 13 5.75 8.76 12.90
C THR A 13 4.32 8.23 13.05
N SER A 14 4.16 6.92 12.86
CA SER A 14 2.86 6.26 12.77
C SER A 14 2.86 4.98 13.59
N ASN A 15 1.69 4.57 14.09
CA ASN A 15 1.58 3.34 14.87
C ASN A 15 1.92 2.14 13.98
N ILE A 16 2.90 1.33 14.42
CA ILE A 16 3.35 0.10 13.74
C ILE A 16 2.19 -0.88 13.46
N ARG A 17 1.15 -0.84 14.29
CA ARG A 17 -0.03 -1.69 14.14
C ARG A 17 -0.94 -1.28 12.99
N PHE A 18 -0.90 -0.01 12.56
CA PHE A 18 -1.83 0.50 11.55
C PHE A 18 -1.72 -0.26 10.22
N VAL A 19 -0.51 -0.63 9.82
CA VAL A 19 -0.29 -1.37 8.57
C VAL A 19 -0.92 -2.76 8.65
N ASN A 20 -0.66 -3.50 9.74
CA ASN A 20 -1.10 -4.88 9.91
C ASN A 20 -2.56 -5.02 10.34
N GLU A 21 -3.08 -4.06 11.11
CA GLU A 21 -4.44 -4.10 11.67
C GLU A 21 -5.46 -3.35 10.82
N VAL A 22 -5.04 -2.45 9.93
CA VAL A 22 -5.94 -1.65 9.08
C VAL A 22 -5.66 -1.85 7.60
N LEU A 23 -4.46 -1.49 7.11
CA LEU A 23 -4.20 -1.46 5.67
C LEU A 23 -4.26 -2.85 5.03
N PHE A 24 -3.62 -3.85 5.64
CA PHE A 24 -3.61 -5.22 5.11
C PHE A 24 -4.99 -5.88 5.11
N PRO A 25 -5.77 -5.87 6.22
CA PRO A 25 -7.14 -6.38 6.20
C PRO A 25 -8.04 -5.66 5.20
N TYR A 26 -7.91 -4.33 5.10
CA TYR A 26 -8.69 -3.53 4.16
C TYR A 26 -8.42 -3.92 2.70
N ALA A 27 -7.14 -4.07 2.35
CA ALA A 27 -6.74 -4.51 1.01
C ALA A 27 -7.21 -5.93 0.72
N LEU A 28 -7.08 -6.84 1.68
CA LEU A 28 -7.51 -8.25 1.56
C LEU A 28 -8.99 -8.37 1.23
N GLU A 29 -9.84 -7.66 1.98
CA GLU A 29 -11.30 -7.70 1.84
C GLU A 29 -11.77 -7.23 0.45
N ARG A 30 -11.09 -6.22 -0.13
CA ARG A 30 -11.50 -5.57 -1.38
C ARG A 30 -10.81 -6.12 -2.63
N LEU A 31 -9.78 -6.95 -2.47
CA LEU A 31 -8.96 -7.44 -3.58
C LEU A 31 -9.78 -8.16 -4.65
N ALA A 32 -10.64 -9.10 -4.25
CA ALA A 32 -11.51 -9.83 -5.18
C ALA A 32 -12.42 -8.89 -5.98
N GLY A 33 -13.04 -7.93 -5.30
CA GLY A 33 -13.91 -6.94 -5.93
C GLY A 33 -13.17 -6.12 -6.99
N VAL A 34 -11.96 -5.62 -6.68
CA VAL A 34 -11.14 -4.87 -7.64
C VAL A 34 -10.75 -5.72 -8.83
N VAL A 35 -10.26 -6.95 -8.63
CA VAL A 35 -9.85 -7.81 -9.74
C VAL A 35 -11.04 -8.18 -10.64
N GLN A 36 -12.21 -8.45 -10.07
CA GLN A 36 -13.39 -8.85 -10.84
C GLN A 36 -14.04 -7.69 -11.59
N THR A 37 -14.24 -6.55 -10.92
CA THR A 37 -15.04 -5.45 -11.46
C THR A 37 -14.24 -4.40 -12.21
N ARG A 38 -12.93 -4.29 -11.91
CA ARG A 38 -12.06 -3.22 -12.42
C ARG A 38 -10.88 -3.75 -13.25
N SER A 39 -10.97 -4.99 -13.74
CA SER A 39 -9.91 -5.58 -14.59
C SER A 39 -9.66 -4.82 -15.89
N ALA A 40 -10.60 -3.97 -16.33
CA ALA A 40 -10.46 -3.10 -17.50
C ALA A 40 -9.77 -1.75 -17.20
N ASP A 41 -9.64 -1.37 -15.92
CA ASP A 41 -8.92 -0.14 -15.54
C ASP A 41 -7.44 -0.29 -15.90
N ALA A 42 -6.84 0.70 -16.55
CA ALA A 42 -5.48 0.59 -17.09
C ALA A 42 -4.43 0.15 -16.05
N GLU A 43 -4.48 0.74 -14.85
CA GLU A 43 -3.53 0.42 -13.76
C GLU A 43 -3.74 -1.00 -13.20
N VAL A 44 -5.00 -1.45 -13.10
CA VAL A 44 -5.34 -2.80 -12.62
C VAL A 44 -4.98 -3.83 -13.69
N ALA A 45 -5.34 -3.57 -14.96
CA ALA A 45 -5.00 -4.42 -16.09
C ALA A 45 -3.48 -4.63 -16.20
N GLN A 46 -2.70 -3.57 -16.06
CA GLN A 46 -1.23 -3.63 -16.06
C GLN A 46 -0.70 -4.47 -14.89
N ALA A 47 -1.24 -4.29 -13.68
CA ALA A 47 -0.84 -5.09 -12.52
C ALA A 47 -1.17 -6.58 -12.72
N LEU A 48 -2.35 -6.90 -13.24
CA LEU A 48 -2.76 -8.28 -13.54
C LEU A 48 -1.92 -8.92 -14.65
N GLN A 49 -1.54 -8.14 -15.67
CA GLN A 49 -0.60 -8.62 -16.69
C GLN A 49 0.80 -8.87 -16.11
N GLY A 50 1.27 -8.00 -15.22
CA GLY A 50 2.51 -8.20 -14.47
C GLY A 50 2.46 -9.49 -13.63
N LEU A 51 1.35 -9.73 -12.93
CA LEU A 51 1.15 -10.95 -12.16
C LEU A 51 1.17 -12.21 -13.02
N ARG A 52 0.52 -12.18 -14.19
CA ARG A 52 0.56 -13.30 -15.15
C ARG A 52 1.98 -13.66 -15.57
N ALA A 53 2.82 -12.65 -15.80
CA ALA A 53 4.23 -12.84 -16.10
C ALA A 53 5.00 -13.39 -14.88
N GLU A 54 4.73 -12.85 -13.69
CA GLU A 54 5.36 -13.25 -12.42
C GLU A 54 5.12 -14.73 -12.08
N ILE A 55 3.90 -15.23 -12.32
CA ILE A 55 3.55 -16.65 -12.08
C ILE A 55 3.79 -17.57 -13.30
N GLY A 56 4.28 -17.03 -14.42
CA GLY A 56 4.50 -17.79 -15.65
C GLY A 56 3.22 -18.41 -16.24
N ARG A 57 2.08 -17.73 -16.12
CA ARG A 57 0.77 -18.15 -16.65
C ARG A 57 0.09 -16.97 -17.36
N TYR A 58 0.41 -16.78 -18.63
CA TYR A 58 -0.09 -15.66 -19.44
C TYR A 58 -1.57 -15.76 -19.82
N ASP A 59 -2.16 -16.96 -19.72
CA ASP A 59 -3.56 -17.27 -19.99
C ASP A 59 -4.40 -17.35 -18.71
N ALA A 60 -3.82 -17.12 -17.54
CA ALA A 60 -4.54 -17.19 -16.27
C ALA A 60 -5.73 -16.22 -16.23
N ASP A 61 -6.89 -16.77 -15.87
CA ASP A 61 -8.09 -15.99 -15.62
C ASP A 61 -8.03 -15.29 -14.26
N ASN A 62 -9.02 -14.44 -13.99
CA ASN A 62 -9.07 -13.68 -12.73
C ASN A 62 -9.18 -14.57 -11.48
N ALA A 63 -9.76 -15.76 -11.60
CA ALA A 63 -9.88 -16.69 -10.47
C ALA A 63 -8.50 -17.24 -10.08
N HIS A 64 -7.71 -17.69 -11.06
CA HIS A 64 -6.34 -18.15 -10.84
C HIS A 64 -5.43 -17.04 -10.31
N LEU A 65 -5.59 -15.82 -10.83
CA LEU A 65 -4.83 -14.66 -10.34
C LEU A 65 -5.18 -14.31 -8.90
N LEU A 66 -6.46 -14.39 -8.51
CA LEU A 66 -6.86 -14.20 -7.11
C LEU A 66 -6.30 -15.27 -6.20
N THR A 67 -6.32 -16.54 -6.60
CA THR A 67 -5.68 -17.62 -5.85
C THR A 67 -4.19 -17.34 -5.64
N ALA A 68 -3.47 -16.91 -6.69
CA ALA A 68 -2.06 -16.55 -6.57
C ALA A 68 -1.84 -15.37 -5.61
N LEU A 69 -2.63 -14.31 -5.73
CA LEU A 69 -2.51 -13.12 -4.86
C LEU A 69 -2.78 -13.46 -3.39
N TYR A 70 -3.79 -14.28 -3.10
CA TYR A 70 -4.06 -14.72 -1.74
C TYR A 70 -2.94 -15.62 -1.20
N GLY A 71 -2.37 -16.50 -2.04
CA GLY A 71 -1.18 -17.27 -1.69
C GLY A 71 0.00 -16.37 -1.35
N PHE A 72 0.24 -15.34 -2.16
CA PHE A 72 1.31 -14.37 -1.92
C PHE A 72 1.13 -13.62 -0.59
N MET A 73 -0.10 -13.23 -0.25
CA MET A 73 -0.38 -12.60 1.04
C MET A 73 -0.19 -13.56 2.22
N ALA A 74 -0.60 -14.83 2.08
CA ALA A 74 -0.47 -15.83 3.13
C ALA A 74 0.98 -16.23 3.40
N GLU A 75 1.82 -16.24 2.37
CA GLU A 75 3.24 -16.61 2.43
C GLU A 75 4.19 -15.41 2.60
N ASP A 76 3.65 -14.20 2.76
CA ASP A 76 4.42 -12.94 2.80
C ASP A 76 5.38 -12.77 1.59
N LEU A 77 4.92 -13.17 0.41
CA LEU A 77 5.69 -13.09 -0.82
C LEU A 77 5.66 -11.67 -1.40
N LYS A 78 6.84 -11.15 -1.68
CA LYS A 78 7.04 -9.80 -2.23
C LYS A 78 6.75 -9.77 -3.73
N SER A 79 5.47 -9.60 -4.09
CA SER A 79 5.04 -9.41 -5.48
C SER A 79 4.84 -7.92 -5.84
N PRO A 80 5.49 -7.41 -6.90
CA PRO A 80 5.24 -6.06 -7.40
C PRO A 80 3.78 -5.84 -7.84
N ALA A 81 3.15 -6.86 -8.43
CA ALA A 81 1.76 -6.79 -8.86
C ALA A 81 0.82 -6.72 -7.66
N LEU A 82 1.03 -7.56 -6.64
CA LEU A 82 0.26 -7.51 -5.39
C LEU A 82 0.39 -6.14 -4.73
N LYS A 83 1.63 -5.63 -4.59
CA LYS A 83 1.88 -4.31 -4.00
C LYS A 83 1.16 -3.19 -4.75
N THR A 84 1.14 -3.26 -6.07
CA THR A 84 0.44 -2.28 -6.92
C THR A 84 -1.08 -2.33 -6.65
N LEU A 85 -1.68 -3.52 -6.63
CA LEU A 85 -3.12 -3.68 -6.36
C LEU A 85 -3.48 -3.20 -4.95
N GLN A 86 -2.69 -3.55 -3.94
CA GLN A 86 -2.84 -3.05 -2.57
C GLN A 86 -2.77 -1.52 -2.53
N GLY A 87 -1.81 -0.91 -3.24
CA GLY A 87 -1.69 0.55 -3.35
C GLY A 87 -2.92 1.21 -3.97
N ILE A 88 -3.48 0.63 -5.05
CA ILE A 88 -4.72 1.12 -5.68
C ILE A 88 -5.87 1.08 -4.69
N ILE A 89 -6.04 -0.04 -3.98
CA ILE A 89 -7.11 -0.24 -3.00
C ILE A 89 -6.97 0.75 -1.84
N CYS A 90 -5.79 0.85 -1.23
CA CYS A 90 -5.54 1.74 -0.10
C CYS A 90 -5.71 3.21 -0.48
N ARG A 91 -5.26 3.61 -1.68
CA ARG A 91 -5.44 4.98 -2.18
C ARG A 91 -6.91 5.35 -2.31
N GLU A 92 -7.76 4.40 -2.73
CA GLU A 92 -9.20 4.63 -2.79
C GLU A 92 -9.80 4.75 -1.39
N GLY A 93 -9.42 3.87 -0.46
CA GLY A 93 -9.85 3.96 0.94
C GLY A 93 -9.51 5.30 1.59
N TYR A 94 -8.30 5.83 1.36
CA TYR A 94 -7.93 7.18 1.82
C TYR A 94 -8.79 8.28 1.18
N ARG A 95 -9.14 8.17 -0.10
CA ARG A 95 -9.97 9.18 -0.79
C ARG A 95 -11.42 9.17 -0.32
N GLN A 96 -11.95 7.98 -0.02
CA GLN A 96 -13.32 7.81 0.47
C GLN A 96 -13.44 8.11 1.97
N GLY A 97 -12.32 8.14 2.69
CA GLY A 97 -12.30 8.35 4.14
C GLY A 97 -12.61 7.08 4.93
N ASP A 98 -12.49 5.90 4.32
CA ASP A 98 -12.69 4.61 4.99
C ASP A 98 -11.74 4.40 6.18
N PHE A 99 -10.58 5.04 6.11
CA PHE A 99 -9.63 5.17 7.20
C PHE A 99 -8.78 6.42 7.00
N ILE A 100 -8.21 6.92 8.10
CA ILE A 100 -7.23 7.99 8.10
C ILE A 100 -5.89 7.43 8.54
N GLY A 101 -4.81 7.99 8.00
CA GLY A 101 -3.47 7.60 8.41
C GLY A 101 -3.25 8.02 9.87
N HIS A 102 -2.69 7.12 10.67
CA HIS A 102 -2.30 7.47 12.03
C HIS A 102 -0.98 8.27 12.00
N ILE A 103 -0.96 9.42 12.66
CA ILE A 103 0.27 10.14 13.01
C ILE A 103 0.20 10.47 14.51
N TYR A 104 1.30 10.28 15.25
CA TYR A 104 1.33 10.66 16.66
C TYR A 104 1.19 12.18 16.84
N ASP A 105 0.54 12.61 17.92
CA ASP A 105 0.16 14.01 18.15
C ASP A 105 1.36 14.97 18.16
N ASP A 106 2.56 14.49 18.51
CA ASP A 106 3.81 15.26 18.59
C ASP A 106 4.56 15.37 17.26
N VAL A 107 4.29 14.47 16.31
CA VAL A 107 5.02 14.39 15.03
C VAL A 107 4.77 15.63 14.17
N MET A 108 3.50 15.97 13.91
CA MET A 108 3.18 17.11 13.03
C MET A 108 3.68 18.46 13.58
N PRO A 109 3.53 18.76 14.89
CA PRO A 109 4.16 19.92 15.50
C PRO A 109 5.68 19.95 15.29
N GLN A 110 6.36 18.82 15.50
CA GLN A 110 7.82 18.77 15.42
C GLN A 110 8.35 18.89 13.98
N LEU A 111 7.73 18.21 13.01
CA LEU A 111 8.06 18.36 11.59
C LEU A 111 7.90 19.82 11.14
N THR A 112 6.85 20.50 11.61
CA THR A 112 6.62 21.92 11.31
C THR A 112 7.75 22.81 11.84
N VAL A 113 8.23 22.55 13.06
CA VAL A 113 9.36 23.29 13.64
C VAL A 113 10.63 23.07 12.82
N TRP A 114 10.99 21.83 12.49
CA TRP A 114 12.19 21.54 11.70
C TRP A 114 12.12 22.15 10.30
N HIS A 115 10.96 22.10 9.65
CA HIS A 115 10.78 22.74 8.35
C HIS A 115 11.01 24.26 8.41
N ARG A 116 10.47 24.93 9.44
CA ARG A 116 10.67 26.38 9.66
C ARG A 116 12.13 26.75 9.96
N GLN A 117 12.92 25.82 10.47
CA GLN A 117 14.36 25.98 10.68
C GLN A 117 15.18 25.80 9.40
N GLY A 118 14.54 25.51 8.26
CA GLY A 118 15.22 25.27 6.98
C GLY A 118 15.83 23.88 6.86
N LEU A 119 15.45 22.94 7.72
CA LEU A 119 15.86 21.55 7.59
C LEU A 119 15.06 20.86 6.48
N VAL A 120 15.76 20.05 5.68
CA VAL A 120 15.10 19.17 4.72
C VAL A 120 14.47 18.00 5.47
N LEU A 121 13.21 17.70 5.18
CA LEU A 121 12.49 16.55 5.73
C LEU A 121 12.40 15.44 4.70
N GLY A 122 12.64 14.21 5.12
CA GLY A 122 12.47 13.01 4.30
C GLY A 122 11.91 11.85 5.10
N PHE A 123 11.34 10.88 4.38
CA PHE A 123 10.85 9.60 4.89
C PHE A 123 11.60 8.47 4.18
#